data_AF-A0A6B3CHL2-F1
#
_entry.id   AF-A0A6B3CHL2-F1
#
_cell.length_a   1.000
_cell.length_b   1.000
_cell.length_c   1.000
_cell.angle_alpha   90.00
_cell.angle_beta   90.00
_cell.angle_gamma   90.00
#
_symmetry.space_group_name_H-M   'P 1'
#
loop_
_entity.id
_entity.type
_entity.pdbx_description
1 polymer ?
#
loop_
_entity_poly.entity_id
_entity_poly.type
_entity_poly.pdbx_seq_one_letter_code
_entity_poly.pdbx_strand_id
1 'polypeptide(L)'
;QWPAGYVAHHYTRYLGDLSGGQIIRDKAERTWGFARKGDGVRFYVFEEIANPAAFKREYRDLLDGIRADDLEKQRVVAECKRAFALNTAVF
;
A
#
# COMPACT_ATOMS: atom_id res chain seq x y z
N GLN A 1 7.09 -8.90 -20.77
CA GLN A 1 7.02 -8.36 -19.40
C GLN A 1 5.61 -8.62 -18.84
N TRP A 2 5.41 -8.68 -17.51
CA TRP A 2 4.12 -9.01 -16.88
C TRP A 2 3.55 -7.80 -16.09
N PRO A 3 2.66 -6.98 -16.70
CA PRO A 3 2.18 -5.73 -16.09
C PRO A 3 1.45 -5.91 -14.76
N ALA A 4 0.64 -6.95 -14.63
CA ALA A 4 -0.15 -7.18 -13.42
C ALA A 4 0.72 -7.50 -12.19
N GLY A 5 1.95 -7.97 -12.39
CA GLY A 5 2.94 -8.10 -11.32
C GLY A 5 3.26 -6.76 -10.65
N TYR A 6 3.37 -5.67 -11.42
CA TYR A 6 3.55 -4.34 -10.83
C TYR A 6 2.34 -3.91 -9.99
N VAL A 7 1.13 -4.21 -10.48
CA VAL A 7 -0.12 -3.90 -9.76
C VAL A 7 -0.18 -4.65 -8.42
N ALA A 8 0.24 -5.92 -8.40
CA ALA A 8 0.29 -6.72 -7.18
C ALA A 8 1.20 -6.09 -6.10
N HIS A 9 2.41 -5.69 -6.47
CA HIS A 9 3.35 -5.03 -5.54
C HIS A 9 2.88 -3.63 -5.14
N HIS A 10 2.33 -2.86 -6.08
CA HIS A 10 1.75 -1.54 -5.83
C HIS A 10 0.60 -1.63 -4.82
N TYR A 11 -0.32 -2.58 -5.01
CA TYR A 11 -1.41 -2.87 -4.07
C TYR A 11 -0.87 -3.20 -2.68
N THR A 12 0.08 -4.15 -2.58
CA THR A 12 0.60 -4.62 -1.29
C THR A 12 1.30 -3.50 -0.51
N ARG A 13 2.03 -2.60 -1.17
CA ARG A 13 2.73 -1.50 -0.49
C ARG A 13 1.81 -0.32 -0.20
N TYR A 14 1.26 0.32 -1.22
CA TYR A 14 0.67 1.65 -1.07
C TYR A 14 -0.68 1.64 -0.33
N LEU A 15 -1.54 0.62 -0.52
CA LEU A 15 -2.74 0.50 0.31
C LEU A 15 -2.38 0.19 1.78
N GLY A 16 -1.26 -0.51 2.00
CA GLY A 16 -0.69 -0.74 3.33
C GLY A 16 -0.24 0.56 3.99
N ASP A 17 0.46 1.42 3.26
CA ASP A 17 0.97 2.71 3.77
C ASP A 17 -0.18 3.69 4.09
N LEU A 18 -1.26 3.67 3.29
CA LEU A 18 -2.51 4.39 3.54
C LEU A 18 -3.43 3.73 4.60
N SER A 19 -2.98 2.62 5.19
CA SER A 19 -3.70 1.89 6.24
C SER A 19 -2.82 1.76 7.48
N GLY A 20 -2.06 0.66 7.61
CA GLY A 20 -1.18 0.41 8.75
C GLY A 20 -0.03 1.41 8.87
N GLY A 21 0.45 1.94 7.74
CA GLY A 21 1.51 2.97 7.74
C GLY A 21 1.15 4.22 8.54
N GLN A 22 -0.13 4.57 8.61
CA GLN A 22 -0.59 5.72 9.40
C GLN A 22 -0.44 5.47 10.91
N ILE A 23 -0.65 4.21 11.35
CA ILE A 23 -0.42 3.81 12.76
C ILE A 23 1.08 3.83 13.06
N ILE A 24 1.92 3.38 12.11
CA ILE A 24 3.38 3.41 12.26
C ILE A 24 3.88 4.85 12.38
N ARG A 25 3.39 5.76 11.52
CA ARG A 25 3.68 7.21 11.63
C ARG A 25 3.35 7.75 13.02
N ASP A 26 2.11 7.56 13.46
CA ASP A 26 1.64 8.11 14.72
C ASP A 26 2.45 7.57 15.92
N LYS A 27 2.87 6.30 15.85
CA LYS A 27 3.75 5.71 16.86
C LYS A 27 5.16 6.31 16.81
N ALA A 28 5.74 6.45 15.61
CA ALA A 28 7.05 7.05 15.42
C ALA A 28 7.13 8.49 15.94
N GLU A 29 6.14 9.32 15.60
CA GLU A 29 6.04 10.71 16.08
C GLU A 29 6.06 10.78 17.61
N ARG A 30 5.27 9.93 18.27
CA ARG A 30 5.18 9.90 19.74
C ARG A 30 6.43 9.33 20.40
N THR A 31 6.98 8.24 19.85
CA THR A 31 8.13 7.53 20.45
C THR A 31 9.41 8.35 20.37
N TRP A 32 9.61 9.11 19.29
CA TRP A 32 10.86 9.85 19.06
C TRP A 32 10.72 11.37 19.13
N GLY A 33 9.51 11.88 19.43
CA GLY A 33 9.28 13.31 19.57
C GLY A 33 9.37 14.09 18.26
N PHE A 34 9.08 13.45 17.12
CA PHE A 34 9.08 14.14 15.83
C PHE A 34 7.92 15.12 15.71
N ALA A 35 8.14 16.20 14.97
CA ALA A 35 7.06 17.11 14.60
C ALA A 35 6.00 16.32 13.80
N ARG A 36 4.72 16.62 14.08
CA ARG A 36 3.59 15.97 13.41
C ARG A 36 3.69 16.15 11.90
N LYS A 37 3.65 15.05 11.14
CA LYS A 37 3.86 15.00 9.68
C LYS A 37 5.17 15.65 9.20
N GLY A 38 6.17 15.74 10.08
CA GLY A 38 7.44 16.41 9.79
C GLY A 38 8.56 15.45 9.37
N ASP A 39 9.79 15.97 9.46
CA ASP A 39 11.04 15.24 9.25
C ASP A 39 11.10 13.97 10.11
N GLY A 40 11.63 12.89 9.55
CA GLY A 40 11.67 11.57 10.19
C GLY A 40 10.47 10.67 9.85
N VAL A 41 9.34 11.24 9.42
CA VAL A 41 8.12 10.45 9.09
C VAL A 41 7.47 10.81 7.74
N ARG A 42 8.11 11.64 6.91
CA ARG A 42 7.58 12.10 5.61
C ARG A 42 7.13 10.98 4.67
N PHE A 43 7.73 9.79 4.76
CA PHE A 43 7.31 8.62 3.96
C PHE A 43 5.81 8.26 4.14
N TYR A 44 5.23 8.55 5.31
CA TYR A 44 3.82 8.27 5.61
C TYR A 44 2.90 9.50 5.45
N VAL A 45 3.40 10.58 4.84
CA VAL A 45 2.68 11.84 4.63
C VAL A 45 2.31 11.96 3.15
N PHE A 46 1.01 11.89 2.87
CA PHE A 46 0.45 11.96 1.52
C PHE A 46 -0.36 13.24 1.38
N GLU A 47 0.29 14.37 1.08
CA GLU A 47 -0.36 15.69 1.06
C GLU A 47 -1.40 15.84 -0.05
N GLU A 48 -1.19 15.16 -1.17
CA GLU A 48 -2.11 15.17 -2.32
C GLU A 48 -3.33 14.24 -2.12
N ILE A 49 -3.33 13.40 -1.08
CA ILE A 49 -4.44 12.48 -0.76
C ILE A 49 -5.24 13.04 0.42
N ALA A 50 -6.20 13.90 0.11
CA ALA A 50 -7.04 14.54 1.12
C ALA A 50 -7.90 13.53 1.93
N ASN A 51 -8.36 12.46 1.29
CA ASN A 51 -9.19 11.43 1.92
C ASN A 51 -8.67 10.02 1.61
N PRO A 52 -7.85 9.43 2.50
CA PRO A 52 -7.31 8.08 2.30
C PRO A 52 -8.38 7.00 2.15
N ALA A 53 -9.53 7.12 2.84
CA ALA A 53 -10.60 6.13 2.73
C ALA A 53 -11.27 6.18 1.35
N ALA A 54 -11.46 7.38 0.80
CA ALA A 54 -11.99 7.56 -0.55
C ALA A 54 -11.01 7.06 -1.61
N PHE A 55 -9.74 7.42 -1.49
CA PHE A 55 -8.68 6.98 -2.40
C PHE A 55 -8.56 5.46 -2.45
N LYS A 56 -8.57 4.78 -1.29
CA LYS A 56 -8.50 3.31 -1.23
C LYS A 56 -9.71 2.63 -1.86
N ARG A 57 -10.89 3.25 -1.81
CA ARG A 57 -12.09 2.72 -2.46
C ARG A 57 -11.97 2.85 -3.97
N GLU A 58 -11.65 4.05 -4.48
CA GLU A 58 -11.44 4.28 -5.90
C GLU A 58 -10.35 3.35 -6.47
N TYR A 59 -9.25 3.17 -5.74
CA TYR A 59 -8.20 2.24 -6.14
C TYR A 59 -8.72 0.80 -6.30
N ARG A 60 -9.61 0.33 -5.41
CA ARG A 60 -10.22 -1.00 -5.52
C ARG A 60 -11.20 -1.07 -6.68
N ASP A 61 -11.99 -0.02 -6.90
CA ASP A 61 -12.92 0.05 -8.04
C ASP A 61 -12.14 -0.05 -9.38
N LEU A 62 -10.96 0.57 -9.46
CA LEU A 62 -10.06 0.42 -10.61
C LEU A 62 -9.53 -1.01 -10.78
N LEU A 63 -9.18 -1.69 -9.67
CA LEU A 63 -8.76 -3.09 -9.72
C LEU A 63 -9.90 -4.01 -10.19
N ASP A 64 -11.11 -3.79 -9.70
CA ASP A 64 -12.30 -4.56 -10.08
C ASP A 64 -12.64 -4.37 -11.57
N GLY A 65 -12.27 -3.23 -12.15
CA GLY A 65 -12.40 -2.94 -13.58
C GLY A 65 -11.36 -3.63 -14.49
N ILE A 66 -10.33 -4.28 -13.94
CA ILE A 66 -9.29 -4.95 -14.74
C ILE A 66 -9.89 -6.17 -15.45
N ARG A 67 -9.77 -6.18 -16.78
CA ARG A 67 -10.11 -7.35 -17.60
C ARG A 67 -9.02 -8.42 -17.49
N ALA A 68 -9.19 -9.31 -16.54
CA ALA A 68 -8.34 -10.49 -16.32
C ALA A 68 -9.21 -11.75 -16.29
N ASP A 69 -8.71 -12.83 -16.90
CA ASP A 69 -9.31 -14.15 -16.72
C ASP A 69 -8.99 -14.71 -15.33
N ASP A 70 -9.57 -15.85 -15.00
CA ASP A 70 -9.41 -16.44 -13.66
C ASP A 70 -7.98 -16.91 -13.39
N LEU A 71 -7.23 -17.32 -14.42
CA LEU A 71 -5.83 -17.72 -14.28
C LEU A 71 -4.96 -16.50 -13.95
N GLU A 72 -5.16 -15.38 -14.63
CA GLU A 72 -4.43 -14.14 -14.40
C GLU A 72 -4.79 -13.56 -13.03
N LYS A 73 -6.06 -13.59 -12.61
CA LYS A 73 -6.46 -13.23 -11.24
C LYS A 73 -5.75 -14.07 -10.19
N GLN A 74 -5.72 -15.40 -10.36
CA GLN A 74 -5.01 -16.30 -9.44
C GLN A 74 -3.52 -15.98 -9.38
N ARG A 75 -2.90 -15.71 -10.54
CA ARG A 75 -1.49 -15.34 -10.63
C ARG A 75 -1.20 -14.01 -9.90
N VAL A 76 -2.06 -13.01 -10.06
CA VAL A 76 -1.96 -11.73 -9.32
C VAL A 76 -2.10 -11.94 -7.82
N VAL A 77 -3.08 -12.72 -7.38
CA VAL A 77 -3.26 -13.04 -5.95
C VAL A 77 -2.04 -13.76 -5.38
N ALA A 78 -1.45 -14.71 -6.12
CA ALA A 78 -0.22 -15.39 -5.71
C ALA A 78 0.96 -14.42 -5.57
N GLU A 79 1.08 -13.45 -6.49
CA GLU A 79 2.13 -12.43 -6.41
C GLU A 79 1.90 -11.45 -5.26
N CYS A 80 0.65 -11.07 -4.96
CA CYS A 80 0.35 -10.28 -3.75
C CYS A 80 0.81 -10.99 -2.48
N LYS A 81 0.58 -12.31 -2.38
CA LYS A 81 1.06 -13.14 -1.25
C LYS A 81 2.58 -13.17 -1.18
N ARG A 82 3.25 -13.31 -2.33
CA ARG A 82 4.71 -13.26 -2.41
C ARG A 82 5.27 -11.90 -2.01
N ALA A 83 4.68 -10.81 -2.50
CA ALA A 83 5.03 -9.45 -2.10
C ALA A 83 4.88 -9.27 -0.58
N PHE A 84 3.82 -9.81 0.02
CA PHE A 84 3.63 -9.78 1.47
C PHE A 84 4.73 -10.56 2.20
N ALA A 85 5.06 -11.78 1.74
CA ALA A 85 6.14 -12.58 2.31
C ALA A 85 7.51 -11.88 2.22
N LEU A 86 7.78 -11.18 1.11
CA LEU A 86 9.00 -10.38 0.95
C LEU A 86 9.06 -9.22 1.95
N ASN A 87 7.93 -8.53 2.19
CA ASN A 87 7.87 -7.51 3.24
C ASN A 87 8.14 -8.13 4.62
N THR A 88 7.53 -9.29 4.92
CA THR A 88 7.79 -10.00 6.18
C THR A 88 9.24 -10.42 6.33
N ALA A 89 9.91 -10.87 5.26
CA ALA A 89 11.31 -11.31 5.35
C ALA A 89 12.31 -10.16 5.63
N VAL A 90 11.90 -8.90 5.42
CA VAL A 90 12.71 -7.72 5.74
C VAL A 90 12.59 -7.31 7.22
N PHE A 91 11.50 -7.68 7.90
CA PHE A 91 11.18 -7.27 9.27
C PHE A 91 11.32 -8.42 10.28
#